data_AF-T1HI56-F1
#
_entry.id   AF-T1HI56-F1
#
_cell.length_a   1.000
_cell.length_b   1.000
_cell.length_c   1.000
_cell.angle_alpha   90.00
_cell.angle_beta   90.00
_cell.angle_gamma   90.00
#
_symmetry.space_group_name_H-M   'P 1'
#
loop_
_entity.id
_entity.type
_entity.pdbx_description
1 polymer ?
#
loop_
_entity_poly.entity_id
_entity_poly.type
_entity_poly.pdbx_seq_one_letter_code
_entity_poly.pdbx_strand_id
1 'polypeptide(L)'
;MQHFFPVNDNDNMFHNEIVRGCSSMQQLWETLLQEVEADSQAHGEIASVLGRQVSRDTLEKTFYRKLEARKLLQHRDCLDAVLSKSQHNLSKLRQDYKTAFSNHCQSPNSQVTLAAYLDAHNAYVNQLHATNAMVDLYSKETLPELLQLLISVTNKSESCIQAIRFIAPADSIVAYSSGTNVLKLLGKQVLA
;
A
#
# COMPACT_ATOMS: atom_id res chain seq x y z
N MET A 1 -25.34 -91.14 -7.74
CA MET A 1 -24.95 -90.27 -8.86
C MET A 1 -24.94 -88.83 -8.37
N GLN A 2 -23.78 -88.35 -7.89
CA GLN A 2 -23.57 -86.93 -7.66
C GLN A 2 -22.98 -86.37 -8.96
N HIS A 3 -23.76 -85.55 -9.67
CA HIS A 3 -23.28 -84.84 -10.85
C HIS A 3 -22.36 -83.71 -10.39
N PHE A 4 -21.06 -83.92 -10.56
CA PHE A 4 -20.03 -82.89 -10.41
C PHE A 4 -20.01 -82.09 -11.73
N PHE A 5 -20.67 -80.92 -11.75
CA PHE A 5 -20.47 -79.97 -12.84
C PHE A 5 -19.10 -79.32 -12.66
N PRO A 6 -18.25 -79.26 -13.70
CA PRO A 6 -16.99 -78.54 -13.62
C PRO A 6 -17.32 -77.04 -13.51
N VAL A 7 -16.88 -76.42 -12.42
CA VAL A 7 -16.85 -74.95 -12.31
C VAL A 7 -15.90 -74.45 -13.38
N ASN A 8 -16.40 -73.60 -14.26
CA ASN A 8 -15.70 -73.07 -15.41
C ASN A 8 -14.56 -72.14 -14.93
N ASP A 9 -13.31 -72.62 -14.93
CA ASP A 9 -12.13 -71.88 -14.43
C ASP A 9 -11.91 -70.54 -15.15
N ASN A 10 -12.42 -70.39 -16.36
CA ASN A 10 -12.40 -69.13 -17.11
C ASN A 10 -13.23 -68.04 -16.41
N ASP A 11 -14.37 -68.38 -15.83
CA ASP A 11 -15.21 -67.41 -15.12
C ASP A 11 -14.51 -66.91 -13.85
N ASN A 12 -13.76 -67.76 -13.14
CA ASN A 12 -12.97 -67.38 -11.97
C ASN A 12 -11.77 -66.48 -12.31
N MET A 13 -11.18 -66.61 -13.50
CA MET A 13 -10.07 -65.77 -13.95
C MET A 13 -10.56 -64.36 -14.33
N PHE A 14 -11.64 -64.27 -15.11
CA PHE A 14 -12.27 -62.98 -15.44
C PHE A 14 -12.84 -62.30 -14.20
N HIS A 15 -13.46 -63.04 -13.27
CA HIS A 15 -13.91 -62.46 -12.00
C HIS A 15 -12.74 -61.96 -11.15
N ASN A 16 -11.61 -62.69 -11.10
CA ASN A 16 -10.43 -62.23 -10.38
C ASN A 16 -9.76 -61.01 -11.04
N GLU A 17 -9.72 -60.90 -12.36
CA GLU A 17 -9.22 -59.70 -13.05
C GLU A 17 -10.17 -58.51 -12.91
N ILE A 18 -11.48 -58.72 -12.97
CA ILE A 18 -12.48 -57.66 -12.76
C ILE A 18 -12.44 -57.18 -11.30
N VAL A 19 -12.35 -58.09 -10.33
CA VAL A 19 -12.22 -57.77 -8.90
C VAL A 19 -10.87 -57.10 -8.60
N ARG A 20 -9.78 -57.54 -9.24
CA ARG A 20 -8.46 -56.87 -9.14
C ARG A 20 -8.48 -55.48 -9.76
N GLY A 21 -9.08 -55.32 -10.94
CA GLY A 21 -9.26 -54.02 -11.61
C GLY A 21 -10.16 -53.07 -10.81
N CYS A 22 -11.20 -53.59 -10.17
CA CYS A 22 -12.06 -52.85 -9.25
C CYS A 22 -11.29 -52.43 -7.99
N SER A 23 -10.45 -53.32 -7.43
CA SER A 23 -9.59 -53.01 -6.28
C SER A 23 -8.48 -52.00 -6.61
N SER A 24 -7.88 -52.06 -7.80
CA SER A 24 -6.86 -51.10 -8.23
C SER A 24 -7.45 -49.73 -8.53
N MET A 25 -8.65 -49.67 -9.11
CA MET A 25 -9.39 -48.42 -9.31
C MET A 25 -9.78 -47.81 -7.97
N GLN A 26 -10.25 -48.62 -7.02
CA GLN A 26 -10.57 -48.15 -5.67
C GLN A 26 -9.32 -47.58 -4.96
N GLN A 27 -8.18 -48.27 -5.03
CA GLN A 27 -6.91 -47.79 -4.48
C GLN A 27 -6.44 -46.48 -5.13
N LEU A 28 -6.61 -46.34 -6.45
CA LEU A 28 -6.30 -45.09 -7.16
C LEU A 28 -7.17 -43.93 -6.68
N TRP A 29 -8.48 -44.15 -6.51
CA TRP A 29 -9.39 -43.14 -5.97
C TRP A 29 -9.06 -42.75 -4.52
N GLU A 30 -8.76 -43.73 -3.67
CA GLU A 30 -8.32 -43.48 -2.29
C GLU A 30 -7.03 -42.67 -2.24
N THR A 31 -6.07 -42.98 -3.12
CA THR A 31 -4.80 -42.23 -3.24
C THR A 31 -5.06 -40.79 -3.71
N LEU A 32 -5.89 -40.60 -4.73
CA LEU A 32 -6.25 -39.26 -5.22
C LEU A 32 -6.95 -38.43 -4.13
N LEU A 33 -7.86 -39.04 -3.37
CA LEU A 33 -8.54 -38.36 -2.27
C LEU A 33 -7.56 -37.94 -1.16
N GLN A 34 -6.59 -38.80 -0.82
CA GLN A 34 -5.54 -38.47 0.14
C GLN A 34 -4.65 -37.33 -0.35
N GLU A 35 -4.27 -37.31 -1.63
CA GLU A 35 -3.51 -36.20 -2.22
C GLU A 35 -4.28 -34.88 -2.16
N VAL A 36 -5.58 -34.89 -2.51
CA VAL A 36 -6.44 -33.71 -2.42
C VAL A 36 -6.60 -33.23 -0.98
N GLU A 37 -6.72 -34.15 -0.03
CA GLU A 37 -6.80 -33.81 1.40
C GLU A 37 -5.49 -33.19 1.90
N ALA A 38 -4.35 -33.78 1.55
CA ALA A 38 -3.03 -33.26 1.89
C ALA A 38 -2.79 -31.87 1.28
N ASP A 39 -3.17 -31.66 0.02
CA ASP A 39 -3.07 -30.36 -0.66
C ASP A 39 -3.99 -29.30 -0.03
N SER A 40 -5.20 -29.69 0.38
CA SER A 40 -6.12 -28.81 1.11
C SER A 40 -5.55 -28.37 2.46
N GLN A 41 -4.94 -29.30 3.21
CA GLN A 41 -4.27 -28.99 4.47
C GLN A 41 -3.08 -28.04 4.26
N ALA A 42 -2.24 -28.30 3.25
CA ALA A 42 -1.12 -27.43 2.90
C ALA A 42 -1.58 -26.01 2.51
N HIS A 43 -2.65 -25.88 1.71
CA HIS A 43 -3.24 -24.58 1.40
C HIS A 43 -3.80 -23.86 2.63
N GLY A 44 -4.39 -24.59 3.58
CA GLY A 44 -4.84 -24.04 4.86
C GLY A 44 -3.69 -23.49 5.71
N GLU A 45 -2.55 -24.19 5.75
CA GLU A 45 -1.33 -23.72 6.44
C GLU A 45 -0.76 -22.47 5.77
N ILE A 46 -0.66 -22.46 4.43
CA ILE A 46 -0.20 -21.31 3.65
C ILE A 46 -1.07 -20.08 3.94
N ALA A 47 -2.39 -20.21 3.89
CA ALA A 47 -3.29 -19.09 4.20
C ALA A 47 -3.13 -18.60 5.65
N SER A 48 -2.97 -19.51 6.61
CA SER A 48 -2.70 -19.17 8.01
C SER A 48 -1.41 -18.38 8.20
N VAL A 49 -0.35 -18.75 7.47
CA VAL A 49 0.94 -18.04 7.48
C VAL A 49 0.80 -16.66 6.81
N LEU A 50 0.17 -16.58 5.64
CA LEU A 50 -0.05 -15.32 4.93
C LEU A 50 -0.89 -14.34 5.73
N GLY A 51 -1.98 -14.80 6.36
CA GLY A 51 -2.83 -13.98 7.23
C GLY A 51 -2.07 -13.42 8.43
N ARG A 52 -1.27 -14.25 9.12
CA ARG A 52 -0.56 -13.83 10.34
C ARG A 52 0.71 -13.03 10.07
N GLN A 53 1.52 -13.46 9.11
CA GLN A 53 2.87 -12.91 8.89
C GLN A 53 2.91 -11.84 7.80
N VAL A 54 2.00 -11.88 6.82
CA VAL A 54 2.04 -10.91 5.71
C VAL A 54 0.94 -9.87 5.84
N SER A 55 -0.32 -10.27 6.03
CA SER A 55 -1.45 -9.32 6.05
C SER A 55 -1.33 -8.33 7.22
N ARG A 56 -1.13 -8.82 8.45
CA ARG A 56 -1.00 -7.97 9.65
C ARG A 56 0.19 -7.01 9.56
N ASP A 57 1.37 -7.55 9.28
CA ASP A 57 2.61 -6.77 9.12
C ASP A 57 2.48 -5.69 8.06
N THR A 58 1.84 -6.03 6.95
CA THR A 58 1.70 -5.11 5.81
C THR A 58 0.68 -4.02 6.11
N LEU A 59 -0.42 -4.35 6.79
CA LEU A 59 -1.41 -3.37 7.24
C LEU A 59 -0.78 -2.35 8.22
N GLU A 60 0.02 -2.85 9.17
CA GLU A 60 0.71 -2.00 10.14
C GLU A 60 1.75 -1.09 9.46
N LYS A 61 2.61 -1.64 8.60
CA LYS A 61 3.61 -0.87 7.85
C LYS A 61 2.98 0.19 6.95
N THR A 62 1.86 -0.13 6.28
CA THR A 62 1.14 0.82 5.42
C THR A 62 0.43 1.90 6.22
N PHE A 63 -0.08 1.60 7.42
CA PHE A 63 -0.62 2.59 8.34
C PHE A 63 0.43 3.62 8.75
N TYR A 64 1.61 3.19 9.21
CA TYR A 64 2.69 4.10 9.61
C TYR A 64 3.17 4.99 8.46
N ARG A 65 3.32 4.41 7.26
CA ARG A 65 3.71 5.17 6.06
C ARG A 65 2.67 6.21 5.66
N LYS A 66 1.37 5.88 5.77
CA LYS A 66 0.28 6.84 5.54
C LYS A 66 0.35 8.00 6.54
N LEU A 67 0.68 7.72 7.80
CA LEU A 67 0.87 8.75 8.82
C LEU A 67 2.10 9.62 8.53
N GLU A 68 3.21 9.01 8.12
CA GLU A 68 4.44 9.69 7.71
C GLU A 68 4.20 10.63 6.53
N ALA A 69 3.52 10.17 5.46
CA ALA A 69 3.17 10.99 4.31
C ALA A 69 2.34 12.22 4.71
N ARG A 70 1.37 12.06 5.63
CA ARG A 70 0.59 13.19 6.16
C ARG A 70 1.46 14.22 6.88
N LYS A 71 2.44 13.77 7.68
CA LYS A 71 3.38 14.68 8.37
C LYS A 71 4.24 15.45 7.39
N LEU A 72 4.73 14.81 6.33
CA LEU A 72 5.51 15.46 5.28
C LEU A 72 4.69 16.54 4.55
N LEU A 73 3.43 16.24 4.21
CA LEU A 73 2.53 17.20 3.58
C LEU A 73 2.22 18.38 4.51
N GLN A 74 1.94 18.11 5.79
CA GLN A 74 1.73 19.16 6.78
C GLN A 74 2.98 20.04 6.97
N HIS A 75 4.18 19.44 6.91
CA HIS A 75 5.41 20.20 6.95
C HIS A 75 5.56 21.11 5.72
N ARG A 76 5.21 20.62 4.52
CA ARG A 76 5.17 21.45 3.30
C ARG A 76 4.27 22.67 3.49
N ASP A 77 3.03 22.44 3.94
CA ASP A 77 2.05 23.51 4.11
C ASP A 77 2.52 24.56 5.14
N CYS A 78 3.25 24.13 6.17
CA CYS A 78 3.89 25.03 7.13
C CYS A 78 4.98 25.89 6.48
N LEU A 79 5.85 25.30 5.65
CA LEU A 79 6.88 26.03 4.92
C LEU A 79 6.27 27.03 3.92
N ASP A 80 5.23 26.61 3.20
CA ASP A 80 4.47 27.47 2.27
C ASP A 80 3.87 28.68 3.02
N ALA A 81 3.32 28.48 4.22
CA ALA A 81 2.79 29.56 5.05
C ALA A 81 3.88 30.55 5.51
N VAL A 82 5.07 30.05 5.88
CA VAL A 82 6.21 30.89 6.26
C VAL A 82 6.69 31.75 5.09
N LEU A 83 6.82 31.16 3.89
CA LEU A 83 7.18 31.89 2.67
C LEU A 83 6.16 32.96 2.30
N SER A 84 4.87 32.59 2.32
CA SER A 84 3.77 33.51 2.05
C SER A 84 3.78 34.71 3.01
N LYS A 85 4.00 34.47 4.30
CA LYS A 85 4.16 35.54 5.30
C LYS A 85 5.37 36.44 5.01
N SER A 86 6.51 35.87 4.62
CA SER A 86 7.70 36.64 4.24
C SER A 86 7.46 37.53 3.02
N GLN A 87 6.79 36.99 2.00
CA GLN A 87 6.41 37.73 0.78
C GLN A 87 5.41 38.86 1.09
N HIS A 88 4.43 38.60 1.96
CA HIS A 88 3.50 39.63 2.41
C HIS A 88 4.22 40.78 3.13
N ASN A 89 5.15 40.46 4.03
CA ASN A 89 5.97 41.45 4.73
C ASN A 89 6.82 42.28 3.75
N LEU A 90 7.42 41.63 2.75
CA LEU A 90 8.19 42.32 1.70
C LEU A 90 7.31 43.31 0.92
N SER A 91 6.09 42.91 0.55
CA SER A 91 5.13 43.77 -0.15
C SER A 91 4.78 45.01 0.68
N LYS A 92 4.55 44.82 1.99
CA LYS A 92 4.29 45.92 2.92
C LYS A 92 5.47 46.89 3.00
N LEU A 93 6.69 46.37 3.23
CA LEU A 93 7.90 47.22 3.33
C LEU A 93 8.20 47.96 2.03
N ARG A 94 7.90 47.36 0.87
CA ARG A 94 7.99 48.03 -0.42
C ARG A 94 7.05 49.24 -0.50
N GLN A 95 5.82 49.08 0.00
CA GLN A 95 4.84 50.17 0.03
C GLN A 95 5.27 51.27 1.00
N ASP A 96 5.76 50.91 2.18
CA ASP A 96 6.27 51.87 3.18
C ASP A 96 7.45 52.67 2.61
N TYR A 97 8.39 52.01 1.93
CA TYR A 97 9.49 52.65 1.20
C TYR A 97 9.01 53.66 0.15
N LYS A 98 8.04 53.27 -0.70
CA LYS A 98 7.47 54.16 -1.72
C LYS A 98 6.80 55.39 -1.11
N THR A 99 6.08 55.21 -0.01
CA THR A 99 5.43 56.29 0.72
C THR A 99 6.47 57.24 1.33
N ALA A 100 7.50 56.72 2.00
CA ALA A 100 8.56 57.52 2.59
C ALA A 100 9.35 58.32 1.53
N PHE A 101 9.61 57.72 0.36
CA PHE A 101 10.21 58.42 -0.77
C PHE A 101 9.34 59.59 -1.26
N SER A 102 8.04 59.37 -1.47
CA SER A 102 7.10 60.43 -1.89
C SER A 102 7.07 61.58 -0.88
N ASN A 103 7.04 61.26 0.42
CA ASN A 103 7.04 62.27 1.47
C ASN A 103 8.34 63.09 1.49
N HIS A 104 9.49 62.44 1.23
CA HIS A 104 10.76 63.16 1.12
C HIS A 104 10.81 64.06 -0.12
N CYS A 105 10.28 63.63 -1.27
CA CYS A 105 10.17 64.48 -2.46
C CYS A 105 9.34 65.75 -2.22
N GLN A 106 8.32 65.70 -1.37
CA GLN A 106 7.50 66.86 -1.00
C GLN A 106 8.23 67.80 -0.03
N SER A 107 9.29 67.35 0.64
CA SER A 107 10.08 68.14 1.59
C SER A 107 11.56 67.77 1.53
N PRO A 108 12.27 68.13 0.44
CA PRO A 108 13.61 67.61 0.14
C PRO A 108 14.69 68.06 1.14
N ASN A 109 14.48 69.23 1.76
CA ASN A 109 15.43 69.80 2.72
C ASN A 109 15.19 69.31 4.16
N SER A 110 14.19 68.46 4.40
CA SER A 110 13.88 67.94 5.73
C SER A 110 14.73 66.71 6.05
N GLN A 111 15.58 66.83 7.07
CA GLN A 111 16.40 65.72 7.56
C GLN A 111 15.53 64.59 8.15
N VAL A 112 14.36 64.91 8.68
CA VAL A 112 13.43 63.92 9.25
C VAL A 112 12.87 63.00 8.15
N THR A 113 12.44 63.57 7.01
CA THR A 113 11.91 62.76 5.91
C THR A 113 13.00 61.98 5.19
N LEU A 114 14.23 62.52 5.14
CA LEU A 114 15.40 61.82 4.61
C LEU A 114 15.75 60.59 5.46
N ALA A 115 15.82 60.75 6.79
CA ALA A 115 16.10 59.64 7.70
C ALA A 115 15.06 58.52 7.57
N ALA A 116 13.77 58.87 7.61
CA ALA A 116 12.68 57.90 7.45
C ALA A 116 12.71 57.17 6.09
N TYR A 117 13.08 57.87 5.01
CA TYR A 117 13.28 57.26 3.69
C TYR A 117 14.42 56.24 3.68
N LEU A 118 15.58 56.59 4.24
CA LEU A 118 16.74 55.69 4.32
C LEU A 118 16.46 54.47 5.21
N ASP A 119 15.77 54.64 6.33
CA ASP A 119 15.38 53.54 7.20
C ASP A 119 14.42 52.58 6.51
N ALA A 120 13.40 53.11 5.82
CA ALA A 120 12.45 52.30 5.05
C ALA A 120 13.14 51.58 3.87
N HIS A 121 14.11 52.23 3.22
CA HIS A 121 14.93 51.61 2.17
C HIS A 121 15.70 50.42 2.71
N ASN A 122 16.45 50.61 3.81
CA ASN A 122 17.25 49.56 4.42
C ASN A 122 16.39 48.38 4.87
N ALA A 123 15.23 48.65 5.49
CA ALA A 123 14.28 47.61 5.89
C ALA A 123 13.77 46.81 4.68
N TYR A 124 13.38 47.49 3.59
CA TYR A 124 12.93 46.84 2.36
C TYR A 124 14.02 45.98 1.73
N VAL A 125 15.23 46.51 1.55
CA VAL A 125 16.35 45.79 0.93
C VAL A 125 16.74 44.56 1.75
N ASN A 126 16.80 44.68 3.08
CA ASN A 126 17.08 43.54 3.96
C ASN A 126 16.02 42.44 3.83
N GLN A 127 14.74 42.81 3.83
CA GLN A 127 13.66 41.84 3.66
C GLN A 127 13.63 41.23 2.25
N LEU A 128 14.03 41.99 1.23
CA LEU A 128 14.15 41.51 -0.15
C LEU A 128 15.20 40.41 -0.25
N HIS A 129 16.39 40.65 0.31
CA HIS A 129 17.46 39.65 0.34
C HIS A 129 17.04 38.40 1.13
N ALA A 130 16.43 38.58 2.32
CA ALA A 130 15.94 37.47 3.12
C ALA A 130 14.88 36.64 2.38
N THR A 131 13.89 37.30 1.77
CA THR A 131 12.81 36.60 1.05
C THR A 131 13.34 35.89 -0.19
N ASN A 132 14.25 36.50 -0.95
CA ASN A 132 14.86 35.86 -2.12
C ASN A 132 15.68 34.64 -1.69
N ALA A 133 16.46 34.73 -0.61
CA ALA A 133 17.21 33.60 -0.09
C ALA A 133 16.29 32.46 0.37
N MET A 134 15.18 32.77 1.05
CA MET A 134 14.19 31.77 1.44
C MET A 134 13.54 31.07 0.25
N VAL A 135 13.16 31.83 -0.80
CA VAL A 135 12.57 31.28 -2.02
C VAL A 135 13.56 30.39 -2.76
N ASP A 136 14.81 30.83 -2.88
CA ASP A 136 15.87 30.08 -3.54
C ASP A 136 16.15 28.76 -2.81
N LEU A 137 16.35 28.81 -1.49
CA LEU A 137 16.58 27.62 -0.66
C LEU A 137 15.40 26.64 -0.76
N TYR A 138 14.17 27.15 -0.62
CA TYR A 138 12.98 26.31 -0.69
C TYR A 138 12.81 25.63 -2.04
N SER A 139 12.96 26.40 -3.13
CA SER A 139 12.72 25.89 -4.49
C SER A 139 13.81 24.95 -4.98
N LYS A 140 15.07 25.21 -4.63
CA LYS A 140 16.23 24.47 -5.14
C LYS A 140 16.59 23.27 -4.27
N GLU A 141 16.35 23.32 -2.97
CA GLU A 141 16.82 22.31 -2.02
C GLU A 141 15.64 21.67 -1.26
N THR A 142 14.91 22.46 -0.46
CA THR A 142 13.96 21.91 0.53
C THR A 142 12.77 21.19 -0.10
N LEU A 143 12.12 21.80 -1.09
CA LEU A 143 10.95 21.22 -1.74
C LEU A 143 11.31 19.95 -2.54
N PRO A 144 12.37 19.94 -3.38
CA PRO A 144 12.84 18.72 -4.04
C PRO A 144 13.10 17.56 -3.05
N GLU A 145 13.81 17.81 -1.95
CA GLU A 145 14.07 16.79 -0.93
C GLU A 145 12.78 16.25 -0.34
N LEU A 146 11.86 17.13 0.07
CA LEU A 146 10.57 16.72 0.63
C LEU A 146 9.74 15.87 -0.33
N LEU A 147 9.74 16.22 -1.62
CA LEU A 147 9.06 15.45 -2.66
C LEU A 147 9.72 14.07 -2.88
N GLN A 148 11.05 13.99 -2.84
CA GLN A 148 11.75 12.70 -2.92
C GLN A 148 11.40 11.79 -1.72
N LEU A 149 11.35 12.35 -0.51
CA LEU A 149 10.90 11.59 0.67
C LEU A 149 9.45 11.10 0.49
N LEU A 150 8.55 11.95 0.00
CA LEU A 150 7.16 11.58 -0.22
C LEU A 150 7.02 10.45 -1.27
N ILE A 151 7.79 10.52 -2.37
CA ILE A 151 7.86 9.46 -3.38
C ILE A 151 8.37 8.16 -2.76
N SER A 152 9.43 8.22 -1.94
CA SER A 152 9.97 7.05 -1.24
C SER A 152 8.94 6.37 -0.36
N VAL A 153 8.17 7.14 0.42
CA VAL A 153 7.10 6.62 1.28
C VAL A 153 5.98 5.99 0.45
N THR A 154 5.60 6.63 -0.66
CA THR A 154 4.52 6.17 -1.55
C THR A 154 4.90 4.87 -2.27
N ASN A 155 6.07 4.81 -2.90
CA ASN A 155 6.53 3.60 -3.60
C ASN A 155 6.60 2.38 -2.67
N LYS A 156 7.09 2.58 -1.43
CA LYS A 156 7.12 1.52 -0.41
C LYS A 156 5.71 1.03 -0.06
N SER A 157 4.73 1.93 0.00
CA SER A 157 3.34 1.57 0.29
C SER A 157 2.70 0.76 -0.84
N GLU A 158 2.99 1.09 -2.10
CA GLU A 158 2.51 0.33 -3.26
C GLU A 158 3.06 -1.10 -3.27
N SER A 159 4.36 -1.29 -3.00
CA SER A 159 4.95 -2.65 -2.91
C SER A 159 4.24 -3.52 -1.87
N CYS A 160 3.84 -2.93 -0.75
CA CYS A 160 3.09 -3.60 0.31
C CYS A 160 1.64 -3.92 -0.11
N ILE A 161 0.95 -2.98 -0.74
CA ILE A 161 -0.42 -3.20 -1.22
C ILE A 161 -0.46 -4.28 -2.30
N GLN A 162 0.52 -4.31 -3.20
CA GLN A 162 0.63 -5.37 -4.20
C GLN A 162 0.81 -6.75 -3.54
N ALA A 163 1.64 -6.87 -2.50
CA ALA A 163 1.80 -8.12 -1.75
C ALA A 163 0.46 -8.61 -1.15
N ILE A 164 -0.36 -7.72 -0.59
CA ILE A 164 -1.70 -8.08 -0.07
C ILE A 164 -2.65 -8.53 -1.20
N ARG A 165 -2.61 -7.87 -2.35
CA ARG A 165 -3.49 -8.18 -3.48
C ARG A 165 -3.26 -9.58 -4.04
N PHE A 166 -2.03 -10.08 -4.03
CA PHE A 166 -1.71 -11.46 -4.40
C PHE A 166 -2.22 -12.50 -3.38
N ILE A 167 -2.48 -12.09 -2.13
CA ILE A 167 -2.89 -12.98 -1.03
C ILE A 167 -4.41 -13.11 -0.93
N ALA A 168 -5.17 -12.05 -1.21
CA ALA A 168 -6.64 -12.08 -1.16
C ALA A 168 -7.33 -13.21 -1.97
N PRO A 169 -6.84 -13.64 -3.15
CA PRO A 169 -7.38 -14.81 -3.85
C PRO A 169 -7.16 -16.13 -3.09
N ALA A 170 -6.07 -16.26 -2.31
CA ALA A 170 -5.78 -17.45 -1.53
C ALA A 170 -6.77 -17.62 -0.34
N ASP A 171 -7.15 -16.53 0.31
CA ASP A 171 -8.14 -16.55 1.41
C ASP A 171 -9.53 -16.98 0.92
N SER A 172 -9.93 -16.57 -0.28
CA SER A 172 -11.20 -17.03 -0.88
C SER A 172 -11.21 -18.53 -1.16
N ILE A 173 -10.07 -19.12 -1.56
CA ILE A 173 -9.95 -20.57 -1.82
C ILE A 173 -10.09 -21.37 -0.52
N VAL A 174 -9.53 -20.89 0.59
CA VAL A 174 -9.66 -21.52 1.92
C VAL A 174 -11.06 -21.37 2.52
N ALA A 175 -11.76 -20.28 2.22
CA ALA A 175 -13.16 -20.11 2.63
C ALA A 175 -14.10 -21.11 1.93
N TYR A 176 -13.81 -21.50 0.68
CA TYR A 176 -14.55 -22.57 -0.01
C TYR A 176 -14.23 -23.97 0.56
N SER A 177 -13.00 -24.22 1.04
CA SER A 177 -12.63 -25.52 1.63
C SER A 177 -13.11 -25.71 3.07
N SER A 178 -13.24 -24.63 3.84
CA SER A 178 -13.80 -24.63 5.20
C SER A 178 -15.34 -24.77 5.22
N GLY A 179 -15.98 -24.62 4.06
CA GLY A 179 -17.41 -24.81 3.84
C GLY A 179 -17.77 -26.29 3.69
N THR A 180 -18.18 -26.91 4.79
CA THR A 180 -18.73 -28.26 4.97
C THR A 180 -19.88 -28.67 4.01
N ASN A 181 -19.69 -28.77 2.69
CA ASN A 181 -20.77 -29.19 1.79
C ASN A 181 -20.41 -29.99 0.53
N VAL A 182 -19.15 -30.15 0.12
CA VAL A 182 -18.87 -30.95 -1.10
C VAL A 182 -19.15 -32.44 -0.87
N LEU A 183 -18.77 -32.99 0.29
CA LEU A 183 -19.08 -34.38 0.66
C LEU A 183 -20.57 -34.60 1.01
N LYS A 184 -21.30 -33.58 1.48
CA LYS A 184 -22.75 -33.67 1.71
C LYS A 184 -23.57 -33.60 0.41
N LEU A 185 -23.04 -32.97 -0.64
CA LEU A 185 -23.69 -32.94 -1.96
C LEU A 185 -23.46 -34.23 -2.74
N LEU A 186 -22.26 -34.83 -2.66
CA LEU A 186 -21.97 -36.09 -3.35
C LEU A 186 -22.50 -37.33 -2.60
N GLY A 187 -22.53 -37.29 -1.27
CA GLY A 187 -23.09 -38.38 -0.45
C GLY A 187 -24.63 -38.54 -0.55
N LYS A 188 -25.34 -37.55 -1.08
CA LYS A 188 -26.79 -37.64 -1.32
C LYS A 188 -27.18 -38.15 -2.71
N GLN A 189 -26.24 -38.24 -3.65
CA GLN A 189 -26.52 -38.74 -5.01
C GLN A 189 -26.17 -40.22 -5.21
N VAL A 190 -25.61 -40.91 -4.20
CA VAL A 190 -25.22 -42.34 -4.30
C VAL A 190 -26.14 -43.26 -3.45
N LEU A 191 -27.09 -42.72 -2.69
CA LEU A 191 -28.06 -43.52 -1.91
C LEU A 191 -29.52 -43.05 -2.05
N ALA A 192 -29.95 -42.74 -3.28
CA ALA A 192 -31.36 -42.64 -3.64
C ALA A 192 -31.61 -43.27 -5.01
#